data_AF-A0AAD2UE79-F1
#
_entry.id   AF-A0AAD2UE79-F1
#
_cell.length_a   1.000
_cell.length_b   1.000
_cell.length_c   1.000
_cell.angle_alpha   90.00
_cell.angle_beta   90.00
_cell.angle_gamma   90.00
#
_symmetry.space_group_name_H-M   'P 1'
#
loop_
_entity.id
_entity.type
_entity.pdbx_description
1 polymer ?
#
loop_
_entity_poly.entity_id
_entity_poly.type
_entity_poly.pdbx_seq_one_letter_code
_entity_poly.pdbx_strand_id
1 'polypeptide(L)'
;MKFNVFFKKDHGSHWVLSDGSPLFESPLFETRPKAIDDLENFVGLMESPIFIKAGDDINSGDTENCPSVVISLKQHESLWGWELFISKNGQLSKVTESSGNGFDSLELAKQSAQFFINAIIDAPILDQADVAIPGMHFSKSFEETHHIGDIHPSSKWFK
;
A
#
# COMPACT_ATOMS: atom_id res chain seq x y z
N MET A 1 -7.64 -7.74 -3.07
CA MET A 1 -7.21 -6.58 -2.26
C MET A 1 -7.87 -5.33 -2.79
N LYS A 2 -8.14 -4.35 -1.95
CA LYS A 2 -8.75 -3.06 -2.32
C LYS A 2 -8.40 -1.98 -1.31
N PHE A 3 -8.45 -0.73 -1.74
CA PHE A 3 -8.50 0.43 -0.86
C PHE A 3 -9.93 0.97 -0.80
N ASN A 4 -10.37 1.33 0.41
CA ASN A 4 -11.59 2.10 0.62
C ASN A 4 -11.24 3.43 1.28
N VAL A 5 -11.71 4.55 0.71
CA VAL A 5 -11.60 5.88 1.30
C VAL A 5 -12.91 6.22 2.00
N PHE A 6 -12.84 6.36 3.32
CA PHE A 6 -13.96 6.72 4.17
C PHE A 6 -13.96 8.23 4.39
N PHE A 7 -15.14 8.84 4.35
CA PHE A 7 -15.31 10.25 4.68
C PHE A 7 -16.59 10.47 5.47
N LYS A 8 -16.46 11.17 6.59
CA LYS A 8 -17.61 11.63 7.36
C LYS A 8 -17.42 13.11 7.68
N LYS A 9 -18.44 13.91 7.31
CA LYS A 9 -18.41 15.38 7.28
C LYS A 9 -17.87 16.06 8.55
N ASP A 10 -18.02 15.41 9.71
CA ASP A 10 -17.60 15.94 11.02
C ASP A 10 -16.53 15.08 11.73
N HIS A 11 -16.05 14.00 11.08
CA HIS A 11 -15.07 13.09 11.67
C HIS A 11 -13.84 12.88 10.79
N GLY A 12 -13.69 13.61 9.69
CA GLY A 12 -12.54 13.51 8.81
C GLY A 12 -12.63 12.36 7.80
N SER A 13 -11.48 12.05 7.20
CA SER A 13 -11.31 11.01 6.17
C SER A 13 -10.11 10.14 6.49
N HIS A 14 -10.18 8.87 6.14
CA HIS A 14 -9.05 7.94 6.21
C HIS A 14 -9.23 6.90 5.10
N TRP A 15 -8.17 6.15 4.82
CA TRP A 15 -8.23 5.04 3.88
C TRP A 15 -7.86 3.74 4.56
N VAL A 16 -8.45 2.64 4.10
CA VAL A 16 -8.20 1.28 4.61
C VAL A 16 -7.80 0.38 3.45
N LEU A 17 -6.67 -0.30 3.60
CA LEU A 17 -6.26 -1.42 2.76
C LEU A 17 -6.88 -2.71 3.31
N SER A 18 -7.51 -3.50 2.45
CA SER A 18 -8.13 -4.76 2.85
C SER A 18 -8.01 -5.87 1.79
N ASP A 19 -7.99 -7.12 2.25
CA ASP A 19 -7.97 -8.33 1.42
C ASP A 19 -9.21 -9.23 1.63
N GLY A 20 -10.22 -8.69 2.31
CA GLY A 20 -11.35 -9.42 2.91
C GLY A 20 -11.47 -9.08 4.40
N SER A 21 -10.34 -8.73 5.02
CA SER A 21 -10.25 -8.08 6.33
C SER A 21 -9.40 -6.80 6.26
N PRO A 22 -9.58 -5.82 7.17
CA PRO A 22 -8.68 -4.68 7.27
C PRO A 22 -7.25 -5.12 7.57
N LEU A 23 -6.31 -4.73 6.72
CA LEU A 23 -4.87 -4.99 6.89
C LEU A 23 -4.17 -3.78 7.50
N PHE A 24 -4.46 -2.59 6.96
CA PHE A 24 -3.83 -1.35 7.40
C PHE A 24 -4.79 -0.19 7.20
N GLU A 25 -4.76 0.74 8.15
CA GLU A 25 -5.58 1.94 8.17
C GLU A 25 -4.67 3.15 8.31
N SER A 26 -4.95 4.17 7.49
CA SER A 26 -4.23 5.43 7.56
C SER A 26 -4.57 6.20 8.83
N PRO A 27 -3.75 7.19 9.22
CA PRO A 27 -4.20 8.21 10.15
C PRO A 27 -5.47 8.92 9.66
N LEU A 28 -6.11 9.64 10.58
CA LEU A 28 -7.26 10.47 10.24
C LEU A 28 -6.81 11.80 9.63
N PHE A 29 -7.37 12.14 8.49
CA PHE A 29 -7.18 13.39 7.77
C PHE A 29 -8.41 14.28 7.88
N GLU A 30 -8.21 15.59 7.79
CA GLU A 30 -9.30 16.56 7.86
C GLU A 30 -10.26 16.48 6.66
N THR A 31 -9.73 16.17 5.47
CA THR A 31 -10.49 16.22 4.21
C THR A 31 -10.21 15.00 3.35
N ARG A 32 -11.18 14.66 2.48
CA ARG A 32 -11.05 13.53 1.55
C ARG A 32 -9.86 13.70 0.59
N PRO A 33 -9.59 14.88 0.00
CA PRO A 33 -8.39 15.08 -0.82
C PRO A 33 -7.08 14.78 -0.07
N LYS A 34 -6.91 15.22 1.19
CA LYS A 34 -5.71 14.91 1.98
C LYS A 34 -5.51 13.40 2.19
N ALA A 35 -6.60 12.65 2.38
CA ALA A 35 -6.54 11.20 2.51
C ALA A 35 -6.18 10.52 1.17
N ILE A 36 -6.68 11.05 0.05
CA ILE A 36 -6.32 10.55 -1.29
C ILE A 36 -4.86 10.86 -1.61
N ASP A 37 -4.38 12.07 -1.31
CA ASP A 37 -2.97 12.45 -1.49
C ASP A 37 -2.04 11.52 -0.68
N ASP A 38 -2.38 11.22 0.57
CA ASP A 38 -1.59 10.28 1.40
C ASP A 38 -1.63 8.84 0.84
N LEU A 39 -2.79 8.41 0.33
CA LEU A 39 -2.93 7.11 -0.32
C LEU A 39 -2.10 7.00 -1.61
N GLU A 40 -2.07 8.03 -2.46
CA GLU A 40 -1.19 8.07 -3.63
C GLU A 40 0.28 7.93 -3.22
N ASN A 41 0.69 8.70 -2.22
CA ASN A 41 2.04 8.62 -1.69
C ASN A 41 2.34 7.20 -1.16
N PHE A 42 1.42 6.61 -0.41
CA PHE A 42 1.57 5.24 0.11
C PHE A 42 1.75 4.21 -1.01
N VAL A 43 0.92 4.27 -2.06
CA VAL A 43 1.05 3.38 -3.23
C VAL A 43 2.37 3.63 -3.97
N GLY A 44 2.77 4.89 -4.17
CA GLY A 44 4.05 5.24 -4.78
C GLY A 44 5.25 4.68 -4.02
N LEU A 45 5.20 4.63 -2.69
CA LEU A 45 6.26 4.00 -1.88
C LEU A 45 6.36 2.48 -2.11
N MET A 46 5.24 1.83 -2.44
CA MET A 46 5.21 0.38 -2.71
C MET A 46 5.91 0.01 -4.02
N GLU A 47 6.07 0.94 -4.95
CA GLU A 47 6.75 0.70 -6.24
C GLU A 47 8.26 0.47 -6.08
N SER A 48 8.85 0.89 -4.97
CA SER A 48 10.29 0.76 -4.69
C SER A 48 10.56 0.25 -3.26
N PRO A 49 10.16 -0.99 -2.93
CA PRO A 49 10.33 -1.53 -1.59
C PRO A 49 11.79 -1.94 -1.34
N ILE A 50 12.25 -1.76 -0.10
CA ILE A 50 13.60 -2.13 0.33
C ILE A 50 13.51 -3.49 1.05
N PHE A 51 14.18 -4.51 0.51
CA PHE A 51 14.26 -5.83 1.14
C PHE A 51 15.47 -5.93 2.07
N ILE A 52 15.25 -6.27 3.33
CA ILE A 52 16.29 -6.48 4.34
C ILE A 52 16.15 -7.88 4.95
N LYS A 53 17.25 -8.49 5.42
CA LYS A 53 17.14 -9.69 6.27
C LYS A 53 17.02 -9.28 7.73
N ALA A 54 16.31 -10.07 8.53
CA ALA A 54 16.27 -9.86 9.98
C ALA A 54 17.69 -9.97 10.57
N GLY A 55 18.10 -8.91 11.28
CA GLY A 55 19.44 -8.77 11.83
C GLY A 55 20.37 -7.90 10.99
N ASP A 56 20.00 -7.55 9.76
CA ASP A 56 20.62 -6.40 9.08
C ASP A 56 20.12 -5.14 9.80
N ASP A 57 21.04 -4.34 10.33
CA ASP A 57 20.70 -3.02 10.82
C ASP A 57 20.06 -2.25 9.65
N ILE A 58 18.85 -1.75 9.87
CA ILE A 58 18.30 -0.70 9.02
C ILE A 58 19.22 0.49 9.28
N ASN A 59 20.33 0.58 8.53
CA ASN A 59 21.24 1.70 8.61
C ASN A 59 20.40 2.93 8.32
N SER A 60 20.14 3.69 9.38
CA SER A 60 19.22 4.82 9.40
C SER A 60 19.67 5.96 8.47
N GLY A 61 20.88 5.87 7.90
CA GLY A 61 21.46 6.88 7.01
C GLY A 61 20.69 7.16 5.73
N ASP A 62 19.99 6.17 5.14
CA ASP A 62 19.22 6.36 3.88
C ASP A 62 17.71 6.54 4.09
N THR A 63 17.21 6.34 5.32
CA THR A 63 15.78 6.40 5.67
C THR A 63 15.43 7.47 6.70
N GLU A 64 16.42 8.20 7.21
CA GLU A 64 16.23 9.18 8.29
C GLU A 64 15.30 10.35 7.93
N ASN A 65 15.09 10.65 6.64
CA ASN A 65 14.23 11.76 6.21
C ASN A 65 13.27 11.45 5.05
N CYS A 66 13.34 10.26 4.44
CA CYS A 66 12.46 9.89 3.32
C CYS A 66 11.57 8.71 3.69
N PRO A 67 10.25 8.82 3.50
CA PRO A 67 9.37 7.68 3.73
C PRO A 67 9.74 6.53 2.77
N SER A 68 9.67 5.30 3.25
CA SER A 68 10.04 4.10 2.48
C SER A 68 9.23 2.89 2.92
N VAL A 69 9.03 1.95 2.00
CA VAL A 69 8.48 0.62 2.32
C VAL A 69 9.63 -0.34 2.55
N VAL A 70 9.60 -1.05 3.66
CA VAL A 70 10.64 -2.00 4.07
C VAL A 70 10.02 -3.38 4.22
N ILE A 71 10.63 -4.38 3.59
CA ILE A 71 10.25 -5.78 3.72
C ILE A 71 11.35 -6.49 4.49
N SER A 72 11.03 -6.89 5.73
CA SER A 72 11.93 -7.65 6.59
C SER A 72 11.73 -9.15 6.38
N LEU A 73 12.76 -9.84 5.90
CA LEU A 73 12.76 -11.29 5.68
C LEU A 73 13.29 -11.98 6.93
N LYS A 74 12.48 -12.84 7.54
CA LYS A 74 12.82 -13.57 8.77
C LYS A 74 12.90 -15.06 8.50
N GLN A 75 13.77 -15.75 9.23
CA GLN A 75 13.78 -17.21 9.25
C GLN A 75 13.47 -17.71 10.66
N HIS A 76 12.53 -18.65 10.78
CA HIS A 76 12.16 -19.32 12.01
C HIS A 76 11.98 -20.82 11.75
N GLU A 77 12.64 -21.68 12.53
CA GLU A 77 12.56 -23.15 12.39
C GLU A 77 12.74 -23.64 10.94
N SER A 78 13.77 -23.10 10.26
CA SER A 78 14.10 -23.35 8.85
C SER A 78 13.12 -22.80 7.80
N LEU A 79 11.97 -22.28 8.20
CA LEU A 79 11.00 -21.64 7.31
C LEU A 79 11.23 -20.13 7.26
N TRP A 80 11.08 -19.57 6.07
CA TRP A 80 11.19 -18.14 5.82
C TRP A 80 9.83 -17.46 5.89
N GLY A 81 9.81 -16.21 6.31
CA GLY A 81 8.64 -15.34 6.31
C GLY A 81 9.05 -13.92 5.99
N TRP A 82 8.06 -13.05 5.83
CA TRP A 82 8.31 -11.64 5.61
C TRP A 82 7.33 -10.77 6.40
N GLU A 83 7.78 -9.58 6.77
CA GLU A 83 6.95 -8.53 7.37
C GLU A 83 7.10 -7.25 6.55
N LEU A 84 6.00 -6.55 6.33
CA LEU A 84 5.97 -5.30 5.60
C LEU A 84 5.82 -4.14 6.58
N PHE A 85 6.69 -3.15 6.44
CA PHE A 85 6.72 -1.93 7.23
C PHE A 85 6.70 -0.69 6.35
N ILE A 86 6.14 0.39 6.89
CA ILE A 86 6.35 1.75 6.40
C ILE A 86 7.31 2.43 7.38
N SER A 87 8.42 2.95 6.87
CA SER A 87 9.28 3.87 7.60
C SER A 87 8.87 5.30 7.25
N LYS A 88 8.57 6.13 8.25
CA LYS A 88 8.32 7.56 8.08
C LYS A 88 8.92 8.30 9.27
N ASN A 89 9.79 9.29 9.00
CA ASN A 89 10.50 10.06 10.04
C ASN A 89 11.25 9.16 11.05
N GLY A 90 11.88 8.09 10.57
CA GLY A 90 12.58 7.11 11.42
C GLY A 90 11.68 6.18 12.24
N GLN A 91 10.35 6.29 12.14
CA GLN A 91 9.42 5.38 12.81
C GLN A 91 8.94 4.29 11.84
N LEU A 92 9.07 3.03 12.26
CA LEU A 92 8.55 1.87 11.54
C LEU A 92 7.14 1.54 12.03
N SER A 93 6.19 1.47 11.10
CA SER A 93 4.83 0.99 11.34
C SER A 93 4.63 -0.32 10.58
N LYS A 94 4.26 -1.39 11.29
CA LYS A 94 3.96 -2.69 10.66
C LYS A 94 2.63 -2.59 9.91
N VAL A 95 2.63 -2.99 8.64
CA VAL A 95 1.43 -3.06 7.80
C VAL A 95 0.84 -4.45 7.87
N THR A 96 1.66 -5.46 7.59
CA THR A 96 1.21 -6.86 7.58
C THR A 96 2.43 -7.80 7.63
N GLU A 97 2.16 -9.10 7.62
CA GLU A 97 3.17 -10.16 7.52
C GLU A 97 2.66 -11.32 6.65
N SER A 98 3.59 -12.16 6.18
CA SER A 98 3.25 -13.38 5.49
C SER A 98 2.40 -14.29 6.37
N SER A 99 1.18 -14.61 5.93
CA SER A 99 0.30 -15.54 6.61
C SER A 99 0.68 -17.00 6.32
N GLY A 100 0.60 -17.89 7.31
CA GLY A 100 0.74 -19.34 7.15
C GLY A 100 2.02 -19.91 7.78
N ASN A 101 2.40 -21.13 7.37
CA ASN A 101 3.55 -21.86 7.95
C ASN A 101 4.92 -21.30 7.49
N GLY A 102 4.96 -20.28 6.64
CA GLY A 102 6.19 -19.78 6.03
C GLY A 102 6.55 -20.47 4.70
N PHE A 103 7.78 -20.23 4.24
CA PHE A 103 8.30 -20.65 2.93
C PHE A 103 9.58 -21.47 3.09
N ASP A 104 9.78 -22.47 2.22
CA ASP A 104 10.95 -23.36 2.30
C ASP A 104 12.27 -22.67 1.95
N SER A 105 12.23 -21.48 1.31
CA SER A 105 13.42 -20.73 0.95
C SER A 105 13.24 -19.22 1.03
N LEU A 106 14.37 -18.51 1.12
CA LEU A 106 14.44 -17.05 1.08
C LEU A 106 13.88 -16.50 -0.22
N GLU A 107 14.17 -17.16 -1.34
CA GLU A 107 13.72 -16.76 -2.68
C GLU A 107 12.20 -16.84 -2.80
N LEU A 108 11.60 -17.89 -2.26
CA LEU A 108 10.13 -18.04 -2.23
C LEU A 108 9.48 -16.98 -1.33
N ALA A 109 10.07 -16.68 -0.18
CA ALA A 109 9.57 -15.60 0.68
C ALA A 109 9.65 -14.23 -0.01
N LYS A 110 10.77 -13.93 -0.69
CA LYS A 110 10.92 -12.70 -1.50
C LYS A 110 9.90 -12.62 -2.62
N GLN A 111 9.71 -13.71 -3.36
CA GLN A 111 8.76 -13.77 -4.46
C GLN A 111 7.32 -13.56 -3.95
N SER A 112 6.96 -14.20 -2.84
CA SER A 112 5.66 -13.99 -2.19
C SER A 112 5.45 -12.54 -1.76
N ALA A 113 6.45 -11.91 -1.13
CA ALA A 113 6.37 -10.52 -0.74
C ALA A 113 6.21 -9.59 -1.95
N GLN A 114 6.95 -9.84 -3.05
CA GLN A 114 6.81 -9.07 -4.28
C GLN A 114 5.41 -9.22 -4.90
N PHE A 115 4.85 -10.42 -4.91
CA PHE A 115 3.46 -10.62 -5.37
C PHE A 115 2.47 -9.84 -4.51
N PHE A 116 2.68 -9.81 -3.19
CA PHE A 116 1.83 -9.05 -2.28
C PHE A 116 1.93 -7.54 -2.53
N ILE A 117 3.14 -7.02 -2.72
CA ILE A 117 3.39 -5.61 -3.09
C ILE A 117 2.68 -5.26 -4.39
N ASN A 118 2.87 -6.06 -5.45
CA ASN A 118 2.22 -5.82 -6.74
C ASN A 118 0.69 -5.80 -6.59
N ALA A 119 0.14 -6.69 -5.76
CA ALA A 119 -1.30 -6.69 -5.50
C ALA A 119 -1.78 -5.43 -4.74
N ILE A 120 -0.92 -4.76 -3.94
CA ILE A 120 -1.24 -3.46 -3.32
C ILE A 120 -1.21 -2.37 -4.38
N ILE A 121 -0.17 -2.34 -5.22
CA ILE A 121 0.00 -1.36 -6.30
C ILE A 121 -1.18 -1.40 -7.28
N ASP A 122 -1.66 -2.60 -7.59
CA ASP A 122 -2.78 -2.83 -8.51
C ASP A 122 -4.16 -2.78 -7.82
N ALA A 123 -4.22 -2.50 -6.51
CA ALA A 123 -5.47 -2.55 -5.77
C ALA A 123 -6.43 -1.44 -6.22
N PRO A 124 -7.71 -1.75 -6.50
CA PRO A 124 -8.69 -0.74 -6.84
C PRO A 124 -8.91 0.22 -5.67
N ILE A 125 -9.07 1.51 -5.98
CA ILE A 125 -9.34 2.56 -5.01
C ILE A 125 -10.82 2.96 -5.10
N LEU A 126 -11.53 2.67 -4.01
CA LEU A 126 -12.99 2.78 -3.92
C LEU A 126 -13.38 3.76 -2.82
N ASP A 127 -14.60 4.28 -2.87
CA ASP A 127 -15.22 4.98 -1.76
C ASP A 127 -15.80 4.00 -0.72
N GLN A 128 -16.40 4.54 0.33
CA GLN A 128 -17.04 3.76 1.40
C GLN A 128 -18.27 2.92 0.96
N ALA A 129 -18.77 3.12 -0.27
CA ALA A 129 -19.87 2.35 -0.86
C ALA A 129 -19.36 1.34 -1.91
N ASP A 130 -18.04 1.07 -1.93
CA ASP A 130 -17.37 0.21 -2.91
C ASP A 130 -17.53 0.68 -4.37
N VAL A 131 -17.66 1.99 -4.57
CA VAL A 131 -17.70 2.61 -5.90
C VAL A 131 -16.33 3.20 -6.23
N ALA A 132 -15.83 2.95 -7.45
CA ALA A 132 -14.55 3.49 -7.90
C ALA A 132 -14.50 5.02 -7.77
N ILE A 133 -13.42 5.54 -7.19
CA ILE A 133 -13.23 6.99 -7.09
C ILE A 133 -12.81 7.52 -8.47
N PRO A 134 -13.49 8.56 -9.00
CA PRO A 134 -13.14 9.20 -10.27
C PRO A 134 -11.69 9.67 -10.34
N GLY A 135 -11.09 9.58 -11.53
CA GLY A 135 -9.69 9.93 -11.80
C GLY A 135 -9.36 11.38 -11.46
N MET A 136 -10.33 12.29 -11.61
CA MET A 136 -10.19 13.72 -11.29
C MET A 136 -9.81 14.04 -9.83
N HIS A 137 -9.89 13.06 -8.93
CA HIS A 137 -9.45 13.20 -7.54
C HIS A 137 -7.99 12.86 -7.31
N PHE A 138 -7.30 12.33 -8.32
CA PHE A 138 -5.91 11.91 -8.24
C PHE A 138 -4.98 12.83 -9.03
N SER A 139 -3.67 12.74 -8.78
CA SER A 139 -2.68 13.34 -9.67
C SER A 139 -2.70 12.66 -11.04
N LYS A 140 -2.48 13.43 -12.12
CA LYS A 140 -2.51 12.90 -13.49
C LYS A 140 -1.55 11.74 -13.72
N SER A 141 -0.34 11.85 -13.17
CA SER A 141 0.67 10.79 -13.26
C SER A 141 0.20 9.51 -12.58
N PHE A 142 -0.48 9.62 -11.44
CA PHE A 142 -1.00 8.47 -10.73
C PHE A 142 -2.19 7.84 -11.47
N GLU A 143 -3.10 8.68 -11.98
CA GLU A 143 -4.22 8.26 -12.83
C GLU A 143 -3.74 7.43 -14.04
N GLU A 144 -2.74 7.95 -14.75
CA GLU A 144 -2.17 7.31 -15.94
C GLU A 144 -1.45 5.99 -15.60
N THR A 145 -0.60 5.99 -14.57
CA THR A 145 0.16 4.79 -14.15
C THR A 145 -0.75 3.67 -13.66
N HIS A 146 -1.76 3.99 -12.85
CA HIS A 146 -2.65 3.00 -12.24
C HIS A 146 -3.97 2.81 -13.01
N HIS A 147 -4.07 3.40 -14.21
CA HIS A 147 -5.21 3.27 -15.13
C HIS A 147 -6.56 3.62 -14.48
N ILE A 148 -6.58 4.65 -13.63
CA ILE A 148 -7.77 5.10 -12.89
C ILE A 148 -8.64 5.96 -13.82
N GLY A 149 -9.43 5.32 -14.67
CA GLY A 149 -10.27 6.05 -15.62
C GLY A 149 -11.53 6.65 -14.98
N ASP A 150 -11.89 7.86 -15.40
CA ASP A 150 -13.30 8.29 -15.36
C ASP A 150 -14.11 7.36 -16.26
N ILE A 151 -14.79 6.37 -15.67
CA ILE A 151 -15.79 5.57 -16.38
C ILE A 151 -17.01 6.46 -16.64
N HIS A 152 -16.88 7.40 -17.58
CA HIS A 152 -18.03 8.12 -18.10
C HIS A 152 -18.75 7.18 -19.09
N PRO A 153 -20.06 6.87 -18.92
CA PRO A 153 -20.78 5.93 -19.79
C PRO A 153 -20.73 6.26 -21.29
N SER A 154 -20.40 7.50 -21.67
CA SER A 154 -20.29 7.94 -23.07
C SER A 154 -18.93 7.66 -23.73
N SER A 155 -17.89 7.25 -23.00
CA SER A 155 -16.57 6.95 -23.60
C SER A 155 -16.58 5.68 -24.48
N LYS A 156 -17.66 4.90 -24.45
CA LYS A 156 -17.88 3.75 -25.36
C LYS A 156 -18.18 4.14 -26.81
N TRP A 157 -18.31 5.42 -27.15
CA TRP A 157 -18.85 5.88 -28.45
C TRP A 157 -17.86 6.59 -29.38
N PHE A 158 -16.56 6.51 -29.13
CA PHE A 158 -15.57 6.95 -30.11
C PHE A 158 -14.68 5.77 -30.53
N LYS A 159 -15.08 5.14 -31.63
CA LYS A 159 -14.23 4.29 -32.48
C LYS A 159 -13.96 5.02 -33.78
#